data_AF-A0A2V6V8U1-F1
#
_entry.id   AF-A0A2V6V8U1-F1
#
_cell.length_a   1.000
_cell.length_b   1.000
_cell.length_c   1.000
_cell.angle_alpha   90.00
_cell.angle_beta   90.00
_cell.angle_gamma   90.00
#
_symmetry.space_group_name_H-M   'P 1'
#
loop_
_entity.id
_entity.type
_entity.pdbx_description
1 polymer ?
#
loop_
_entity_poly.entity_id
_entity_poly.type
_entity_poly.pdbx_seq_one_letter_code
_entity_poly.pdbx_strand_id
1 'polypeptide(L)'
;MLEGDIFGKTFDRNTTERIYQLKRDLLEMKRAVAPLVDMCNRLIRTDMTLIPDDVRAYFPDVYDHVIWINEMIDTLRELLTTALEANLSLISVSQNEAMKRLAGWAAIFAVPTMIAGVSGHELQVHAGARMVAGLPAGDGDHARRLRVSLLPLQALRLALSVLSVGRGGGSRR
;
A
#
# COMPACT_ATOMS: atom_id res chain seq x y z
N MET A 1 -19.12 -16.97 -5.15
CA MET A 1 -18.68 -15.90 -4.24
C MET A 1 -17.28 -15.51 -4.65
N LEU A 2 -17.12 -14.26 -5.11
CA LEU A 2 -15.91 -13.71 -5.73
C LEU A 2 -15.03 -12.96 -4.71
N GLU A 3 -15.13 -13.30 -3.43
CA GLU A 3 -14.54 -12.54 -2.32
C GLU A 3 -13.19 -13.10 -1.82
N GLY A 4 -12.68 -14.17 -2.43
CA GLY A 4 -11.43 -14.83 -1.98
C GLY A 4 -10.14 -14.34 -2.62
N ASP A 5 -10.17 -13.86 -3.86
CA ASP A 5 -8.94 -13.65 -4.67
C ASP A 5 -8.37 -12.23 -4.63
N ILE A 6 -8.99 -11.29 -3.90
CA ILE A 6 -8.55 -9.88 -3.90
C ILE A 6 -7.39 -9.61 -2.91
N PHE A 7 -7.05 -10.54 -2.02
CA PHE A 7 -6.03 -10.29 -0.98
C PHE A 7 -4.58 -10.59 -1.38
N GLY A 8 -4.32 -10.92 -2.64
CA GLY A 8 -2.98 -11.15 -3.18
C GLY A 8 -2.35 -9.97 -3.90
N LYS A 9 -2.62 -8.70 -3.52
CA LYS A 9 -1.93 -7.54 -4.12
C LYS A 9 -0.50 -7.41 -3.56
N THR A 10 0.38 -8.32 -3.98
CA THR A 10 1.82 -8.11 -3.84
C THR A 10 2.17 -6.93 -4.73
N PHE A 11 2.72 -5.90 -4.12
CA PHE A 11 3.25 -4.72 -4.78
C PHE A 11 4.16 -5.14 -5.93
N ASP A 12 3.68 -5.00 -7.15
CA ASP A 12 4.47 -5.38 -8.31
C ASP A 12 5.27 -4.17 -8.77
N ARG A 13 6.46 -4.01 -8.18
CA ARG A 13 7.47 -3.02 -8.60
C ARG A 13 7.73 -3.09 -10.11
N ASN A 14 7.54 -4.27 -10.70
CA ASN A 14 7.62 -4.52 -12.14
C ASN A 14 6.55 -3.73 -12.93
N THR A 15 5.33 -3.57 -12.41
CA THR A 15 4.26 -2.81 -13.08
C THR A 15 4.61 -1.33 -13.17
N THR A 16 5.12 -0.71 -12.09
CA THR A 16 5.57 0.69 -12.14
C THR A 16 6.76 0.89 -13.07
N GLU A 17 7.72 -0.03 -13.05
CA GLU A 17 8.89 0.00 -13.95
C GLU A 17 8.49 -0.09 -15.43
N ARG A 18 7.55 -0.98 -15.77
CA ARG A 18 6.98 -1.10 -17.11
C ARG A 18 6.32 0.18 -17.60
N ILE A 19 5.56 0.87 -16.74
CA ILE A 19 4.92 2.15 -17.09
C ILE A 19 5.97 3.21 -17.40
N TYR A 20 7.04 3.30 -16.61
CA TYR A 20 8.13 4.24 -16.87
C TYR A 20 8.89 3.91 -18.17
N GLN A 21 9.12 2.62 -18.44
CA GLN A 21 9.75 2.19 -19.69
C GLN A 21 8.91 2.62 -20.91
N LEU A 22 7.61 2.34 -20.89
CA LEU A 22 6.72 2.71 -21.99
C LEU A 22 6.64 4.24 -22.18
N LYS A 23 6.64 5.02 -21.09
CA LYS A 23 6.69 6.48 -21.16
C LYS A 23 7.98 6.99 -21.82
N ARG A 24 9.10 6.30 -21.58
CA ARG A 24 10.39 6.61 -22.19
C ARG A 24 10.40 6.28 -23.68
N ASP A 25 9.88 5.12 -24.06
CA ASP A 25 9.78 4.68 -25.46
C ASP A 25 8.89 5.65 -26.28
N LEU A 26 7.76 6.10 -25.71
CA LEU A 26 6.90 7.11 -26.35
C LEU A 26 7.57 8.48 -26.49
N LEU A 27 8.43 8.87 -25.53
CA LEU A 27 9.19 10.11 -25.64
C LEU A 27 10.21 10.04 -26.78
N GLU A 28 10.86 8.88 -26.94
CA GLU A 28 11.78 8.63 -28.04
C GLU A 28 11.06 8.64 -29.39
N MET A 29 9.91 7.98 -29.48
CA MET A 29 9.04 8.02 -30.66
C MET A 29 8.61 9.46 -30.99
N LYS A 30 8.19 10.26 -29.99
CA LYS A 30 7.83 11.67 -30.20
C LYS A 30 8.99 12.48 -30.78
N ARG A 31 10.22 12.26 -30.30
CA ARG A 31 11.41 12.95 -30.79
C ARG A 31 11.72 12.61 -32.25
N ALA A 32 11.41 11.38 -32.69
CA ALA A 32 11.57 10.96 -34.07
C ALA A 32 10.43 11.48 -34.98
N VAL A 33 9.18 11.49 -34.49
CA VAL A 33 7.99 11.85 -35.29
C VAL A 33 7.80 13.36 -35.39
N ALA A 34 8.08 14.13 -34.34
CA ALA A 34 7.89 15.58 -34.33
C ALA A 34 8.56 16.32 -35.52
N PRO A 35 9.83 16.06 -35.89
CA PRO A 35 10.44 16.72 -37.05
C PRO A 35 9.81 16.30 -38.38
N LEU A 36 9.21 15.11 -38.49
CA LEU A 36 8.55 14.65 -39.72
C LEU A 36 7.35 15.53 -40.07
N VAL A 37 6.65 16.09 -39.08
CA VAL A 37 5.54 17.04 -39.32
C VAL A 37 6.05 18.27 -40.08
N ASP A 38 7.14 18.88 -39.61
CA ASP A 38 7.72 20.08 -40.27
C ASP A 38 8.28 19.73 -41.65
N MET A 39 8.95 18.58 -41.78
CA MET A 39 9.47 18.11 -43.07
C MET A 39 8.35 17.89 -44.09
N CYS A 40 7.28 17.19 -43.72
CA CYS A 40 6.14 16.93 -44.61
C CYS A 40 5.42 18.24 -44.98
N ASN A 41 5.25 19.16 -44.03
CA ASN A 41 4.67 20.48 -44.30
C ASN A 41 5.50 21.29 -45.31
N ARG A 42 6.83 21.25 -45.19
CA ARG A 42 7.72 21.88 -46.17
C ARG A 42 7.58 21.25 -47.55
N LEU A 43 7.48 19.92 -47.63
CA LEU A 43 7.30 19.21 -48.90
C LEU A 43 5.97 19.55 -49.59
N ILE A 44 4.89 19.71 -48.84
CA ILE A 44 3.58 20.09 -49.39
C ILE A 44 3.57 21.54 -49.89
N ARG A 45 4.23 22.46 -49.18
CA ARG A 45 4.21 23.90 -49.50
C ARG A 45 5.23 24.32 -50.54
N THR A 46 6.32 23.56 -50.70
CA THR A 46 7.37 23.88 -51.66
C THR A 46 6.98 23.35 -53.02
N ASP A 47 6.88 24.24 -54.01
CA ASP A 47 6.66 23.83 -55.39
C ASP A 47 7.94 23.20 -55.96
N MET A 48 8.10 21.90 -55.70
CA MET A 48 9.24 21.12 -56.18
C MET A 48 9.03 20.77 -57.65
N THR A 49 9.63 21.55 -58.55
CA THR A 49 9.73 21.25 -59.99
C THR A 49 10.44 19.92 -60.30
N LEU A 50 11.07 19.31 -59.30
CA LEU A 50 11.76 18.01 -59.37
C LEU A 50 10.85 16.80 -59.07
N ILE A 51 9.63 17.00 -58.55
CA ILE A 51 8.72 15.91 -58.16
C ILE A 51 7.57 15.81 -59.18
N PRO A 52 7.32 14.63 -59.78
CA PRO A 52 6.17 14.40 -60.67
C PRO A 52 4.83 14.66 -59.95
N ASP A 53 3.86 15.24 -60.66
CA ASP A 53 2.54 15.57 -60.11
C ASP A 53 1.81 14.35 -59.51
N ASP A 54 2.00 13.18 -60.11
CA ASP A 54 1.44 11.91 -59.62
C ASP A 54 1.92 11.57 -58.20
N VAL A 55 3.19 11.86 -57.89
CA VAL A 55 3.78 11.61 -56.56
C VAL A 55 3.37 12.71 -55.58
N ARG A 56 3.16 13.93 -56.09
CA ARG A 56 2.74 15.08 -55.27
C ARG A 56 1.40 14.84 -54.56
N ALA A 57 0.49 14.12 -55.21
CA ALA A 57 -0.83 13.80 -54.68
C ALA A 57 -0.82 12.93 -53.41
N TYR A 58 0.28 12.21 -53.12
CA TYR A 58 0.38 11.33 -51.95
C TYR A 58 0.90 12.04 -50.68
N PHE A 59 1.59 13.17 -50.79
CA PHE A 59 2.16 13.86 -49.62
C PHE A 59 1.14 14.38 -48.60
N PRO A 60 -0.04 14.89 -49.00
CA PRO A 60 -1.08 15.27 -48.04
C PRO A 60 -1.50 14.12 -47.12
N ASP A 61 -1.70 12.91 -47.67
CA ASP A 61 -2.07 11.72 -46.89
C ASP A 61 -0.99 11.33 -45.89
N VAL A 62 0.28 11.35 -46.32
CA VAL A 62 1.42 11.09 -45.42
C VAL A 62 1.52 12.14 -44.31
N TYR A 63 1.30 13.42 -44.64
CA TYR A 63 1.30 14.50 -43.66
C TYR A 63 0.19 14.33 -42.62
N ASP A 64 -1.03 14.04 -43.07
CA ASP A 64 -2.16 13.79 -42.18
C ASP A 64 -1.88 12.58 -41.26
N HIS A 65 -1.27 11.52 -41.81
CA HIS A 65 -0.89 10.35 -41.03
C HIS A 65 0.16 10.68 -39.96
N VAL A 66 1.17 11.49 -40.29
CA VAL A 66 2.21 11.91 -39.33
C VAL A 66 1.64 12.81 -38.24
N ILE A 67 0.69 13.70 -38.56
CA ILE A 67 -0.04 14.49 -37.57
C ILE A 67 -0.80 13.57 -36.62
N TRP A 68 -1.58 12.64 -37.18
CA TRP A 68 -2.39 11.73 -36.39
C TRP A 68 -1.54 10.87 -35.45
N ILE A 69 -0.39 10.35 -35.91
CA ILE A 69 0.54 9.61 -35.05
C ILE A 69 1.06 10.51 -33.91
N ASN A 70 1.41 11.76 -34.19
CA ASN A 70 1.93 12.68 -33.18
C ASN A 70 0.88 12.96 -32.09
N GLU A 71 -0.38 13.17 -32.46
CA GLU A 71 -1.50 13.32 -31.53
C GLU A 71 -1.78 12.04 -30.73
N MET A 72 -1.66 10.88 -31.37
CA MET A 72 -1.81 9.58 -30.71
C MET A 72 -0.73 9.36 -29.64
N ILE A 73 0.52 9.72 -29.93
CA ILE A 73 1.63 9.63 -28.96
C ILE A 73 1.33 10.51 -27.74
N ASP A 74 0.81 11.72 -27.95
CA ASP A 74 0.45 12.62 -26.84
C ASP A 74 -0.69 12.06 -25.99
N THR A 75 -1.72 11.51 -26.64
CA THR A 75 -2.82 10.80 -25.96
C THR A 75 -2.31 9.64 -25.10
N LEU A 76 -1.43 8.79 -25.66
CA LEU A 76 -0.86 7.65 -24.93
C LEU A 76 -0.02 8.08 -23.72
N ARG A 77 0.72 9.18 -23.84
CA ARG A 77 1.51 9.75 -22.72
C ARG A 77 0.62 10.25 -21.59
N GLU A 78 -0.53 10.84 -21.91
CA GLU A 78 -1.52 11.27 -20.93
C GLU A 78 -2.14 10.06 -20.22
N LEU A 79 -2.60 9.06 -20.97
CA LEU A 79 -3.16 7.82 -20.42
C LEU A 79 -2.19 7.09 -19.49
N LEU A 80 -0.91 7.01 -19.82
CA LEU A 80 0.11 6.43 -18.95
C LEU A 80 0.32 7.21 -17.66
N THR A 81 0.19 8.54 -17.72
CA THR A 81 0.30 9.39 -16.54
C THR A 81 -0.89 9.13 -15.61
N THR A 82 -2.10 9.11 -16.14
CA THR A 82 -3.32 8.76 -15.39
C THR A 82 -3.24 7.33 -14.81
N ALA A 83 -2.71 6.36 -15.56
CA ALA A 83 -2.54 4.99 -15.09
C ALA A 83 -1.52 4.90 -13.93
N LEU A 84 -0.42 5.65 -14.00
CA LEU A 84 0.57 5.72 -12.92
C LEU A 84 -0.04 6.30 -11.65
N GLU A 85 -0.79 7.40 -11.76
CA GLU A 85 -1.48 8.02 -10.64
C GLU A 85 -2.51 7.07 -10.00
N ALA A 86 -3.29 6.37 -10.83
CA ALA A 86 -4.22 5.35 -10.36
C ALA A 86 -3.51 4.21 -9.62
N ASN A 87 -2.38 3.73 -10.14
CA ASN A 87 -1.57 2.70 -9.49
C ASN A 87 -1.06 3.17 -8.11
N LEU A 88 -0.54 4.40 -8.03
CA LEU A 88 -0.10 5.00 -6.76
C LEU A 88 -1.26 5.18 -5.76
N SER A 89 -2.45 5.53 -6.24
CA SER A 89 -3.65 5.63 -5.42
C SER A 89 -4.07 4.26 -4.86
N LEU A 90 -4.10 3.23 -5.70
CA LEU A 90 -4.39 1.85 -5.27
C LEU A 90 -3.39 1.34 -4.24
N ILE A 91 -2.10 1.69 -4.42
CA ILE A 91 -1.04 1.44 -3.44
C ILE A 91 -1.38 2.10 -2.10
N SER A 92 -1.70 3.39 -2.10
CA SER A 92 -2.05 4.14 -0.88
C SER A 92 -3.26 3.54 -0.16
N VAL A 93 -4.30 3.14 -0.93
CA VAL A 93 -5.47 2.44 -0.39
C VAL A 93 -5.08 1.14 0.30
N SER A 94 -4.22 0.33 -0.33
CA SER A 94 -3.76 -0.94 0.25
C SER A 94 -2.96 -0.74 1.54
N GLN A 95 -2.14 0.31 1.61
CA GLN A 95 -1.39 0.67 2.82
C GLN A 95 -2.33 1.14 3.94
N ASN A 96 -3.36 1.91 3.60
CA ASN A 96 -4.36 2.36 4.57
C ASN A 96 -5.16 1.18 5.12
N GLU A 97 -5.50 0.20 4.29
CA GLU A 97 -6.16 -1.02 4.74
C GLU A 97 -5.26 -1.85 5.68
N ALA A 98 -3.97 -1.99 5.34
CA ALA A 98 -2.99 -2.65 6.21
C ALA A 98 -2.85 -1.92 7.57
N MET A 99 -2.78 -0.59 7.56
CA MET A 99 -2.74 0.23 8.79
C MET A 99 -3.98 0.02 9.65
N LYS A 100 -5.18 0.00 9.04
CA LYS A 100 -6.44 -0.27 9.75
C LYS A 100 -6.43 -1.64 10.42
N ARG A 101 -5.90 -2.67 9.75
CA ARG A 101 -5.77 -4.01 10.33
C ARG A 101 -4.83 -4.02 11.53
N LEU A 102 -3.66 -3.39 11.41
CA LEU A 102 -2.71 -3.28 12.52
C LEU A 102 -3.28 -2.50 13.70
N ALA A 103 -3.95 -1.38 13.44
CA ALA A 103 -4.62 -0.57 14.45
C ALA A 103 -5.73 -1.37 15.16
N GLY A 104 -6.48 -2.19 14.43
CA GLY A 104 -7.47 -3.11 15.00
C GLY A 104 -6.85 -4.09 16.00
N TRP A 105 -5.73 -4.74 15.63
CA TRP A 105 -4.99 -5.61 16.56
C TRP A 105 -4.43 -4.84 17.76
N ALA A 106 -3.87 -3.65 17.53
CA ALA A 106 -3.36 -2.81 18.60
C ALA A 106 -4.45 -2.42 19.61
N ALA A 107 -5.66 -2.09 19.14
CA ALA A 107 -6.79 -1.78 20.00
C ALA A 107 -7.22 -2.99 20.87
N ILE A 108 -7.21 -4.20 20.31
CA ILE A 108 -7.49 -5.43 21.07
C ILE A 108 -6.46 -5.64 22.18
N PHE A 109 -5.17 -5.42 21.90
CA PHE A 109 -4.11 -5.52 22.91
C PHE A 109 -4.06 -4.34 23.88
N ALA A 110 -4.59 -3.17 23.50
CA ALA A 110 -4.58 -1.97 24.33
C ALA A 110 -5.39 -2.16 25.63
N VAL A 111 -6.53 -2.86 25.56
CA VAL A 111 -7.40 -3.09 26.73
C VAL A 111 -6.69 -3.87 27.86
N PRO A 112 -6.14 -5.08 27.63
CA PRO A 112 -5.43 -5.81 28.68
C PRO A 112 -4.15 -5.09 29.11
N THR A 113 -3.48 -4.37 28.20
CA THR A 113 -2.27 -3.57 28.52
C THR A 113 -2.61 -2.43 29.49
N MET A 114 -3.73 -1.75 29.28
CA MET A 114 -4.22 -0.69 30.15
C MET A 114 -4.55 -1.22 31.56
N ILE A 115 -5.23 -2.36 31.64
CA ILE A 115 -5.57 -3.02 32.91
C ILE A 115 -4.30 -3.44 33.66
N ALA A 116 -3.33 -4.04 32.95
CA ALA A 116 -2.05 -4.42 33.51
C ALA A 116 -1.25 -3.21 34.02
N GLY A 117 -1.26 -2.09 33.28
CA GLY A 117 -0.61 -0.84 33.70
C GLY A 117 -1.17 -0.26 34.99
N VAL A 118 -2.51 -0.17 35.11
CA VAL A 118 -3.16 0.31 36.34
C VAL A 118 -2.89 -0.63 37.52
N SER A 119 -2.94 -1.95 37.29
CA SER A 119 -2.70 -2.95 38.34
C SER A 119 -1.23 -2.97 38.80
N GLY A 120 -0.29 -2.67 37.89
CA GLY A 120 1.13 -2.55 38.21
C GLY A 120 1.42 -1.40 39.17
N HIS A 121 0.74 -0.27 39.01
CA HIS A 121 0.88 0.88 39.92
C HIS A 121 0.46 0.53 41.35
N GLU A 122 -0.68 -0.15 41.51
CA GLU A 122 -1.18 -0.60 42.82
C GLU A 122 -0.18 -1.58 43.49
N LEU A 123 0.37 -2.53 42.72
CA LEU A 123 1.42 -3.45 43.20
C LEU A 123 2.70 -2.72 43.63
N GLN A 124 3.10 -1.66 42.91
CA GLN A 124 4.30 -0.88 43.24
C GLN A 124 4.08 0.01 44.48
N VAL A 125 2.89 0.56 44.67
CA VAL A 125 2.50 1.34 45.85
C VAL A 125 2.46 0.46 47.11
N HIS A 126 1.82 -0.72 47.06
CA HIS A 126 1.78 -1.65 48.20
C HIS A 126 3.15 -2.28 48.51
N ALA A 127 3.96 -2.57 47.49
CA ALA A 127 5.33 -3.04 47.69
C ALA A 127 6.22 -1.96 48.33
N GLY A 128 6.09 -0.69 47.91
CA GLY A 128 6.78 0.44 48.51
C GLY A 128 6.33 0.69 49.96
N ALA A 129 5.03 0.60 50.24
CA ALA A 129 4.48 0.72 51.59
C ALA A 129 5.00 -0.38 52.53
N ARG A 130 5.20 -1.61 52.05
CA ARG A 130 5.79 -2.71 52.84
C ARG A 130 7.30 -2.56 53.05
N MET A 131 8.02 -1.88 52.16
CA MET A 131 9.44 -1.57 52.33
C MET A 131 9.67 -0.43 53.33
N VAL A 132 8.74 0.55 53.40
CA VAL A 132 8.78 1.66 54.36
C VAL A 132 8.19 1.26 55.71
N ALA A 133 7.13 0.45 55.73
CA ALA A 133 6.57 -0.16 56.94
C ALA A 133 7.39 -1.40 57.34
N GLY A 134 8.63 -1.19 57.77
CA GLY A 134 9.40 -2.22 58.46
C GLY A 134 8.68 -2.61 59.75
N LEU A 135 7.88 -3.68 59.72
CA LEU A 135 7.26 -4.23 60.93
C LEU A 135 7.47 -5.76 61.00
N PRO A 136 8.13 -6.26 62.06
CA PRO A 136 8.06 -7.66 62.44
C PRO A 136 6.81 -7.87 63.31
N ALA A 137 5.86 -8.67 62.86
CA ALA A 137 4.81 -9.18 63.76
C ALA A 137 4.31 -10.52 63.24
N GLY A 138 4.42 -11.52 64.11
CA GLY A 138 4.06 -12.90 63.84
C GLY A 138 2.56 -13.19 63.85
N ASP A 139 2.32 -14.46 63.58
CA ASP A 139 1.11 -15.26 63.79
C ASP A 139 0.01 -15.24 62.70
N GLY A 140 -0.30 -16.45 62.21
CA GLY A 140 -1.67 -16.93 62.12
C GLY A 140 -2.57 -16.61 60.91
N ASP A 141 -2.10 -16.34 59.69
CA ASP A 141 -3.05 -16.23 58.54
C ASP A 141 -2.46 -16.62 57.17
N HIS A 142 -2.01 -17.87 57.05
CA HIS A 142 -1.35 -18.41 55.85
C HIS A 142 -2.28 -18.78 54.69
N ALA A 143 -3.61 -18.87 54.90
CA ALA A 143 -4.51 -19.41 53.89
C ALA A 143 -5.06 -18.38 52.89
N ARG A 144 -5.15 -17.10 53.27
CA ARG A 144 -5.70 -16.04 52.40
C ARG A 144 -4.67 -15.42 51.45
N ARG A 145 -3.38 -15.53 51.76
CA ARG A 145 -2.28 -14.92 50.97
C ARG A 145 -1.97 -15.62 49.65
N LEU A 146 -2.30 -16.91 49.52
CA LEU A 146 -2.01 -17.70 48.30
C LEU A 146 -2.97 -17.43 47.14
N ARG A 147 -4.20 -16.96 47.40
CA ARG A 147 -5.16 -16.64 46.31
C ARG A 147 -4.79 -15.36 45.56
N VAL A 148 -4.24 -14.36 46.26
CA VAL A 148 -3.90 -13.07 45.65
C VAL A 148 -2.68 -13.18 44.75
N SER A 149 -1.70 -14.03 45.09
CA SER A 149 -0.49 -14.24 44.29
C SER A 149 -0.72 -15.01 42.97
N LEU A 150 -1.87 -15.66 42.79
CA LEU A 150 -2.18 -16.48 41.61
C LEU A 150 -3.05 -15.75 40.56
N LEU A 151 -3.63 -14.61 40.89
CA LEU A 151 -4.41 -13.78 39.95
C LEU A 151 -3.66 -13.41 38.66
N PRO A 152 -2.38 -12.98 38.68
CA PRO A 152 -1.67 -12.62 37.44
C PRO A 152 -1.43 -13.84 36.53
N LEU A 153 -1.19 -15.02 37.10
CA LEU A 153 -1.03 -16.26 36.33
C LEU A 153 -2.34 -16.73 35.70
N GLN A 154 -3.48 -16.52 36.37
CA GLN A 154 -4.80 -16.81 35.81
C GLN A 154 -5.15 -15.86 34.67
N ALA A 155 -4.82 -14.57 34.79
CA ALA A 155 -5.00 -13.60 33.71
C ALA A 155 -4.17 -13.94 32.47
N LEU A 156 -2.90 -14.35 32.66
CA LEU A 156 -2.03 -14.81 31.56
C LEU A 156 -2.60 -16.07 30.89
N ARG A 157 -3.14 -17.01 31.67
CA ARG A 157 -3.77 -18.23 31.15
C ARG A 157 -5.05 -17.93 30.35
N LEU A 158 -5.85 -16.94 30.77
CA LEU A 158 -7.04 -16.47 30.06
C LEU A 158 -6.68 -15.73 28.77
N ALA A 159 -5.60 -14.94 28.78
CA ALA A 159 -5.08 -14.29 27.58
C ALA A 159 -4.57 -15.32 26.56
N LEU A 160 -3.85 -16.36 27.01
CA LEU A 160 -3.37 -17.45 26.17
C LEU A 160 -4.50 -18.33 25.63
N SER A 161 -5.58 -18.55 26.39
CA SER A 161 -6.73 -19.31 25.90
C SER A 161 -7.48 -18.57 24.80
N VAL A 162 -7.66 -17.25 24.93
CA VAL A 162 -8.26 -16.40 23.87
C VAL A 162 -7.39 -16.38 22.61
N LEU A 163 -6.06 -16.35 22.75
CA LEU A 163 -5.12 -16.45 21.63
C LEU A 163 -5.21 -17.82 20.90
N SER A 164 -5.53 -18.90 21.62
CA SER A 164 -5.70 -20.24 21.02
C SER A 164 -7.01 -20.39 20.25
N VAL A 165 -8.08 -19.71 20.69
CA VAL A 165 -9.41 -19.76 20.04
C VAL A 165 -9.40 -19.00 18.71
N GLY A 166 -8.60 -17.95 18.59
CA GLY A 166 -8.46 -17.18 17.34
C GLY A 166 -7.71 -17.90 16.20
N ARG A 167 -7.08 -19.06 16.46
CA ARG A 167 -6.23 -19.77 15.47
C ARG A 167 -6.89 -20.99 14.81
N GLY A 168 -8.13 -21.34 15.19
CA GLY A 168 -8.83 -22.56 14.75
C GLY A 168 -9.94 -22.39 13.71
N GLY A 169 -10.28 -21.16 13.29
CA GLY A 169 -11.44 -20.87 12.43
C GLY A 169 -11.19 -20.84 10.93
N GLY A 170 -10.24 -21.64 10.41
CA GLY A 170 -9.79 -21.56 9.01
C GLY A 170 -9.51 -22.92 8.37
N SER A 171 -10.34 -23.93 8.63
CA SER A 171 -10.35 -25.16 7.83
C SER A 171 -11.66 -25.89 8.04
N ARG A 172 -12.64 -25.63 7.17
CA ARG A 172 -13.54 -26.66 6.61
C ARG A 172 -14.60 -26.01 5.70
N ARG A 173 -14.53 -26.47 4.45
CA ARG A 173 -15.54 -26.48 3.37
C ARG A 173 -15.67 -25.22 2.54
#